data_AF-A0A178XYQ7-F1
#
_entry.id   AF-A0A178XYQ7-F1
#
_cell.length_a   1.000
_cell.length_b   1.000
_cell.length_c   1.000
_cell.angle_alpha   90.00
_cell.angle_beta   90.00
_cell.angle_gamma   90.00
#
_symmetry.space_group_name_H-M   'P 1'
#
loop_
_entity.id
_entity.type
_entity.pdbx_description
1 polymer ?
#
loop_
_entity_poly.entity_id
_entity_poly.type
_entity_poly.pdbx_seq_one_letter_code
_entity_poly.pdbx_strand_id
1 'polypeptide(L)'
;MMNVIPQVQSYTCPCCNGYIGEAAPIDMVLERVPRGQQKAILELFAKRIGRTVAKAALISSLFDARPDGGPDLADNLINVQVSRLRKVVERHGWSIVTTGGGRGSETFYRLIPTEAGA
;
A
#
# COMPACT_ATOMS: atom_id res chain seq x y z
N MET A 1 1.24 -24.83 22.96
CA MET A 1 1.83 -23.48 22.96
C MET A 1 0.92 -22.58 22.13
N MET A 2 0.16 -21.69 22.77
CA MET A 2 -0.67 -20.71 22.07
C MET A 2 0.27 -19.64 21.52
N ASN A 3 0.57 -19.71 20.22
CA ASN A 3 1.34 -18.69 19.54
C ASN A 3 0.44 -17.46 19.43
N VAL A 4 0.58 -16.52 20.37
CA VAL A 4 -0.14 -15.25 20.32
C VAL A 4 0.46 -14.48 19.14
N ILE A 5 -0.17 -14.60 17.97
CA ILE A 5 0.17 -13.77 16.81
C ILE A 5 -0.10 -12.33 17.27
N PRO A 6 0.94 -11.46 17.32
CA PRO A 6 0.74 -10.08 17.72
C PRO A 6 -0.36 -9.48 16.85
N GLN A 7 -1.45 -9.05 17.48
CA GLN A 7 -2.57 -8.42 16.76
C GLN A 7 -2.16 -7.04 16.23
N VAL A 8 -1.08 -6.48 16.76
CA VAL A 8 -0.59 -5.11 16.52
C VAL A 8 0.95 -5.11 16.55
N GLN A 9 1.57 -4.32 15.68
CA GLN A 9 3.01 -4.06 15.56
C GLN A 9 3.23 -2.56 15.40
N SER A 10 4.23 -2.02 16.11
CA SER A 10 4.64 -0.61 15.99
C SER A 10 5.55 -0.42 14.76
N TYR A 11 5.34 0.66 14.02
CA TYR A 11 6.11 1.00 12.82
C TYR A 11 6.83 2.34 12.98
N THR A 12 8.11 2.38 12.57
CA THR A 12 8.92 3.60 12.57
C THR A 12 9.28 4.04 11.15
N CYS A 13 9.55 5.33 11.01
CA CYS A 13 9.93 5.93 9.75
C CYS A 13 11.37 5.55 9.41
N PRO A 14 11.62 4.92 8.25
CA PRO A 14 12.98 4.53 7.88
C PRO A 14 13.89 5.72 7.52
N CYS A 15 13.38 6.97 7.52
CA CYS A 15 14.18 8.16 7.24
C CYS A 15 14.70 8.86 8.51
N CYS A 16 13.91 8.88 9.58
CA CYS A 16 14.25 9.60 10.82
C CYS A 16 14.10 8.74 12.09
N ASN A 17 13.75 7.46 11.93
CA ASN A 17 13.39 6.52 13.00
C ASN A 17 12.24 6.99 13.91
N GLY A 18 11.52 8.04 13.51
CA GLY A 18 10.36 8.55 14.23
C GLY A 18 9.20 7.56 14.20
N TYR A 19 8.46 7.45 15.29
CA TYR A 19 7.27 6.62 15.38
C TYR A 19 6.20 7.07 14.38
N ILE A 20 5.61 6.13 13.63
CA ILE A 20 4.53 6.39 12.65
C ILE A 20 3.18 5.96 13.21
N GLY A 21 3.11 4.83 13.92
CA GLY A 21 1.86 4.29 14.45
C GLY A 21 1.90 2.78 14.63
N GLU A 22 0.78 2.21 15.03
CA GLU A 22 0.61 0.75 15.16
C GLU A 22 -0.48 0.21 14.26
N ALA A 23 -0.28 -1.01 13.77
CA ALA A 23 -1.23 -1.70 12.92
C ALA A 23 -0.99 -3.21 12.99
N ALA A 24 -1.88 -4.03 12.43
CA ALA A 24 -1.60 -5.45 12.31
C ALA A 24 -0.29 -5.69 11.51
N PRO A 25 0.49 -6.74 11.84
CA PRO A 25 1.70 -7.08 11.08
C PRO A 25 1.43 -7.13 9.57
N ILE A 26 2.20 -6.39 8.77
CA ILE A 26 1.90 -6.23 7.34
C ILE A 26 1.94 -7.57 6.58
N ASP A 27 2.80 -8.49 7.01
CA ASP A 27 2.92 -9.83 6.43
C ASP A 27 1.63 -10.64 6.62
N MET A 28 0.96 -10.50 7.76
CA MET A 28 -0.34 -11.11 8.01
C MET A 28 -1.42 -10.58 7.05
N VAL A 29 -1.37 -9.28 6.74
CA VAL A 29 -2.30 -8.66 5.79
C VAL A 29 -2.00 -9.16 4.36
N LEU A 30 -0.71 -9.28 3.99
CA LEU A 30 -0.27 -9.81 2.70
C LEU A 30 -0.72 -11.26 2.45
N GLU A 31 -0.81 -12.08 3.50
CA GLU A 31 -1.33 -13.44 3.41
C GLU A 31 -2.84 -13.48 3.13
N ARG A 32 -3.59 -12.47 3.60
CA ARG A 32 -5.05 -12.38 3.45
C ARG A 32 -5.48 -11.77 2.11
N VAL A 33 -4.61 -11.04 1.41
CA VAL A 33 -4.90 -10.49 0.09
C VAL A 33 -4.69 -11.57 -1.00
N PRO A 34 -5.70 -11.87 -1.83
CA PRO A 34 -5.55 -12.84 -2.92
C PRO A 34 -4.44 -12.46 -3.91
N ARG A 35 -3.79 -13.46 -4.51
CA ARG A 35 -2.78 -13.25 -5.55
C ARG A 35 -3.35 -12.43 -6.70
N GLY A 36 -2.55 -11.50 -7.23
CA GLY A 36 -2.94 -10.61 -8.32
C GLY A 36 -2.47 -9.18 -8.08
N GLN A 37 -3.10 -8.22 -8.78
CA GLN A 37 -2.68 -6.82 -8.76
C GLN A 37 -2.74 -6.19 -7.37
N GLN A 38 -3.80 -6.46 -6.59
CA GLN A 38 -3.93 -5.90 -5.24
C GLN A 38 -2.82 -6.38 -4.30
N LYS A 39 -2.43 -7.66 -4.40
CA LYS A 39 -1.32 -8.21 -3.63
C LYS A 39 0.01 -7.59 -4.07
N ALA A 40 0.27 -7.51 -5.38
CA ALA A 40 1.49 -6.88 -5.89
C ALA A 40 1.61 -5.39 -5.49
N ILE A 41 0.50 -4.65 -5.51
CA ILE A 41 0.44 -3.26 -5.02
C ILE A 41 0.77 -3.22 -3.52
N LEU A 42 0.14 -4.09 -2.71
CA LEU A 42 0.40 -4.13 -1.27
C LEU A 42 1.84 -4.53 -0.95
N GLU A 43 2.42 -5.48 -1.69
CA GLU A 43 3.84 -5.88 -1.55
C GLU A 43 4.79 -4.70 -1.83
N LEU A 44 4.48 -3.87 -2.83
CA LEU A 44 5.27 -2.67 -3.11
C LEU A 44 5.18 -1.65 -1.97
N PHE A 45 3.99 -1.47 -1.40
CA PHE A 45 3.79 -0.59 -0.24
C PHE A 45 4.44 -1.14 1.03
N ALA A 46 4.38 -2.44 1.27
CA ALA A 46 4.97 -3.10 2.44
C ALA A 46 6.49 -2.93 2.48
N LYS A 47 7.16 -2.95 1.32
CA LYS A 47 8.61 -2.66 1.20
C LYS A 47 8.97 -1.21 1.55
N ARG A 48 7.98 -0.32 1.63
CA ARG A 48 8.15 1.14 1.72
C ARG A 48 7.13 1.78 2.67
N ILE A 49 6.85 1.14 3.80
CA ILE A 49 5.91 1.66 4.81
C ILE A 49 6.28 3.09 5.22
N GLY A 50 5.28 3.98 5.26
CA GLY A 50 5.46 5.39 5.57
C GLY A 50 6.10 6.23 4.45
N ARG A 51 6.49 5.65 3.31
CA ARG A 51 7.04 6.37 2.16
C ARG A 51 6.04 6.49 1.02
N THR A 52 6.17 7.58 0.26
CA THR A 52 5.37 7.80 -0.94
C THR A 52 5.85 6.90 -2.09
N VAL A 53 4.89 6.41 -2.87
CA VAL A 53 5.09 5.62 -4.08
C VAL A 53 4.32 6.32 -5.20
N ALA A 54 5.03 6.71 -6.25
CA ALA A 54 4.41 7.32 -7.42
C ALA A 54 3.49 6.32 -8.14
N LYS A 55 2.37 6.81 -8.66
CA LYS A 55 1.45 5.99 -9.47
C LYS A 55 2.14 5.37 -10.68
N ALA A 56 3.02 6.12 -11.34
CA ALA A 56 3.83 5.61 -12.45
C ALA A 56 4.68 4.39 -12.05
N ALA A 57 5.23 4.37 -10.82
CA ALA A 57 5.98 3.23 -10.32
C ALA A 57 5.10 1.99 -10.09
N LEU A 58 3.83 2.17 -9.68
CA LEU A 58 2.87 1.08 -9.59
C LEU A 58 2.51 0.51 -10.98
N ILE A 59 2.32 1.39 -11.96
CA ILE A 59 2.04 1.00 -13.36
C ILE A 59 3.23 0.19 -13.89
N SER A 60 4.43 0.74 -13.78
CA SER A 60 5.67 0.11 -14.21
C SER A 60 5.86 -1.28 -13.58
N SER A 61 5.70 -1.37 -12.25
CA SER A 61 5.84 -2.64 -11.53
C SER A 61 4.81 -3.70 -11.93
N LEU A 62 3.65 -3.33 -12.47
CA LEU A 62 2.58 -4.27 -12.81
C LEU A 62 2.53 -4.62 -14.31
N PHE A 63 3.01 -3.73 -15.18
CA PHE A 63 2.78 -3.83 -16.62
C PHE A 63 4.06 -3.82 -17.47
N ASP A 64 5.22 -3.39 -16.97
CA ASP A 64 6.45 -3.29 -17.80
C ASP A 64 6.91 -4.65 -18.37
N ALA A 65 6.60 -5.74 -17.68
CA ALA A 65 6.94 -7.09 -18.14
C ALA A 65 5.98 -7.62 -19.22
N ARG A 66 4.91 -6.88 -19.57
CA ARG A 66 3.93 -7.32 -20.55
C ARG A 66 4.32 -6.87 -21.97
N PRO A 67 4.38 -7.80 -22.93
CA PRO A 67 4.72 -7.47 -24.32
C PRO A 67 3.64 -6.65 -25.03
N ASP A 68 2.42 -6.58 -24.49
CA ASP A 68 1.31 -5.79 -25.04
C ASP A 68 1.32 -4.32 -24.60
N GLY A 69 2.31 -3.90 -23.79
CA GLY A 69 2.41 -2.53 -23.29
C GLY A 69 1.43 -2.20 -22.14
N GLY A 70 0.63 -3.17 -21.68
CA GLY A 70 -0.36 -2.98 -20.64
C GLY A 70 -1.68 -2.36 -21.15
N PRO A 71 -2.65 -2.15 -20.24
CA PRO A 71 -3.97 -1.64 -20.62
C PRO A 71 -3.96 -0.13 -20.89
N ASP A 72 -4.72 0.32 -21.90
CA ASP A 72 -4.88 1.74 -22.28
C ASP A 72 -5.28 2.66 -21.11
N LEU A 73 -6.03 2.12 -20.14
CA LEU A 73 -6.50 2.82 -18.95
C LEU A 73 -5.83 2.32 -17.66
N ALA A 74 -4.53 2.01 -17.73
CA ALA A 74 -3.71 1.59 -16.58
C ALA A 74 -3.91 2.53 -15.37
N ASP A 75 -3.96 3.84 -15.60
CA ASP A 75 -4.23 4.83 -14.58
C ASP A 75 -5.54 4.61 -13.80
N ASN A 76 -6.64 4.40 -14.52
CA ASN A 76 -7.95 4.18 -13.91
C ASN A 76 -7.99 2.83 -13.18
N LEU A 77 -7.33 1.83 -13.77
CA LEU A 77 -7.20 0.52 -13.17
C LEU A 77 -6.46 0.58 -11.83
N ILE A 78 -5.33 1.30 -11.73
CA ILE A 78 -4.62 1.51 -10.46
C ILE A 78 -5.53 2.18 -9.43
N ASN A 79 -6.26 3.23 -9.82
CA ASN A 79 -7.19 3.91 -8.91
C ASN A 79 -8.23 2.95 -8.33
N VAL A 80 -8.81 2.09 -9.17
CA VAL A 80 -9.80 1.08 -8.76
C VAL A 80 -9.17 0.05 -7.82
N GLN A 81 -7.98 -0.47 -8.15
CA GLN A 81 -7.31 -1.47 -7.31
C GLN A 81 -6.91 -0.90 -5.96
N VAL A 82 -6.36 0.32 -5.92
CA VAL A 82 -6.02 1.00 -4.67
C VAL A 82 -7.26 1.29 -3.83
N SER A 83 -8.37 1.75 -4.45
CA SER A 83 -9.63 2.00 -3.75
C SER A 83 -10.19 0.73 -3.10
N ARG A 84 -10.14 -0.40 -3.81
CA ARG A 84 -10.57 -1.70 -3.27
C ARG A 84 -9.63 -2.20 -2.18
N LEU A 85 -8.32 -2.10 -2.40
CA LEU A 85 -7.30 -2.50 -1.43
C LEU A 85 -7.42 -1.70 -0.13
N ARG A 86 -7.71 -0.40 -0.20
CA ARG A 86 -7.93 0.46 0.96
C ARG A 86 -8.96 -0.14 1.93
N LYS A 87 -10.12 -0.57 1.42
CA LYS A 87 -11.18 -1.21 2.23
C LYS A 87 -10.77 -2.52 2.89
N VAL A 88 -9.76 -3.20 2.33
CA VAL A 88 -9.23 -4.46 2.88
C VAL A 88 -8.26 -4.14 4.02
N VAL A 89 -7.32 -3.23 3.78
CA VAL A 89 -6.25 -2.92 4.74
C VAL A 89 -6.77 -2.10 5.94
N GLU A 90 -7.82 -1.30 5.77
CA GLU A 90 -8.48 -0.54 6.86
C GLU A 90 -8.95 -1.43 8.01
N ARG A 91 -9.40 -2.66 7.71
CA ARG A 91 -9.82 -3.64 8.73
C ARG A 91 -8.67 -4.16 9.59
N HIS A 92 -7.44 -3.83 9.21
CA HIS A 92 -6.20 -4.28 9.83
C HIS A 92 -5.40 -3.11 10.43
N GLY A 93 -6.02 -1.95 10.59
CA GLY A 93 -5.37 -0.77 11.16
C GLY A 93 -4.44 -0.06 10.19
N TRP A 94 -4.67 -0.19 8.87
CA TRP A 94 -3.85 0.45 7.83
C TRP A 94 -4.67 1.39 6.96
N SER A 95 -4.04 2.46 6.48
CA SER A 95 -4.62 3.37 5.49
C SER A 95 -3.66 3.60 4.34
N ILE A 96 -4.23 3.74 3.15
CA ILE A 96 -3.51 4.17 1.95
C ILE A 96 -3.90 5.61 1.68
N VAL A 97 -3.01 6.53 2.04
CA VAL A 97 -3.17 7.97 1.78
C VAL A 97 -2.79 8.27 0.34
N THR A 98 -3.55 9.15 -0.31
CA THR A 98 -3.26 9.67 -1.65
C THR A 98 -2.89 11.14 -1.52
N THR A 99 -1.82 11.56 -2.18
CA THR A 99 -1.42 12.96 -2.31
C THR A 99 -1.17 13.33 -3.77
N GLY A 100 -1.42 14.59 -4.14
CA GLY A 100 -1.39 15.04 -5.54
C GLY A 100 -2.63 14.64 -6.34
N GLY A 101 -2.50 14.50 -7.66
CA GLY A 101 -3.58 14.05 -8.55
C GLY A 101 -4.52 15.16 -9.07
N GLY A 102 -4.10 16.43 -9.00
CA GLY A 102 -4.77 17.56 -9.65
C GLY A 102 -4.36 17.70 -11.12
N ARG A 103 -4.86 18.74 -11.82
CA ARG A 103 -4.47 19.01 -13.22
C ARG A 103 -2.95 19.20 -13.31
N GLY A 104 -2.27 18.19 -13.85
CA GLY A 104 -0.83 18.22 -14.11
C GLY A 104 0.07 17.81 -12.96
N SER A 105 -0.45 17.35 -11.81
CA SER A 105 0.39 16.87 -10.70
C SER A 105 0.43 15.35 -10.60
N GLU A 106 1.63 14.82 -10.35
CA GLU A 106 1.82 13.39 -10.11
C GLU A 106 0.99 12.92 -8.91
N THR A 107 0.45 11.71 -9.02
CA THR A 107 -0.29 11.06 -7.93
C THR A 107 0.66 10.16 -7.15
N PHE A 108 0.65 10.30 -5.83
CA PHE A 108 1.43 9.47 -4.92
C PHE A 108 0.51 8.74 -3.95
N TYR A 109 0.91 7.54 -3.58
CA TYR A 109 0.26 6.73 -2.56
C TYR A 109 1.23 6.42 -1.42
N ARG A 110 0.72 6.33 -0.21
CA ARG A 110 1.52 5.96 0.96
C ARG A 110 0.70 5.07 1.88
N LEU A 111 1.25 3.92 2.26
CA LEU A 111 0.69 3.06 3.29
C LEU A 111 1.16 3.53 4.67
N ILE A 112 0.23 3.83 5.56
CA ILE A 112 0.48 4.24 6.94
C ILE A 112 -0.42 3.44 7.90
N PRO A 113 0.03 3.16 9.12
CA PRO A 113 -0.84 2.75 10.22
C PRO A 113 -1.95 3.79 10.46
N THR A 114 -3.17 3.37 10.81
CA THR A 114 -4.27 4.26 11.20
C THR A 114 -4.32 4.52 12.69
N GLU A 115 -3.67 3.72 13.53
CA GLU A 115 -3.40 4.12 14.92
C GLU A 115 -2.20 5.09 14.95
N ALA A 116 -2.35 6.17 14.19
CA ALA A 116 -1.43 7.28 14.09
C ALA A 116 -1.99 8.41 14.96
N GLY A 117 -1.82 8.31 16.28
CA GLY A 117 -2.10 9.39 17.23
C GLY A 117 -3.58 9.72 17.42
N ALA A 118 -3.99 9.83 18.67
CA ALA A 118 -5.18 10.58 19.04
C ALA A 118 -5.08 12.05 18.58
#